data_AF-A0A1J4KRT7-F1
#
_entry.id   AF-A0A1J4KRT7-F1
#
_cell.length_a   1.000
_cell.length_b   1.000
_cell.length_c   1.000
_cell.angle_alpha   90.00
_cell.angle_beta   90.00
_cell.angle_gamma   90.00
#
_symmetry.space_group_name_H-M   'P 1'
#
loop_
_entity.id
_entity.type
_entity.pdbx_description
1 polymer ?
#
loop_
_entity_poly.entity_id
_entity_poly.type
_entity_poly.pdbx_seq_one_letter_code
_entity_poly.pdbx_strand_id
1 'polypeptide(L)'
;MAYGSTVSRIADRVYILELSKFLSDNGIITMPPQYANNKQMWCELAAGLLRQYYIHPSIQRPTYVKRKVRTQAELKNLFIKYSTVKCFDQLENGGWIEQDQRSRIILVTEKGKEQMDRIADEIIANSNKEEQLAAESEEEALANPED
;
A
#
# COMPACT_ATOMS: atom_id res chain seq x y z
N MET A 1 20.67 5.32 -15.82
CA MET A 1 19.76 5.50 -14.68
C MET A 1 18.96 4.22 -14.55
N ALA A 2 19.12 3.49 -13.43
CA ALA A 2 18.48 2.18 -13.24
C ALA A 2 17.00 2.38 -12.86
N TYR A 3 16.11 2.35 -13.85
CA TYR A 3 14.65 2.50 -13.69
C TYR A 3 13.99 1.22 -13.13
N GLY A 4 14.45 0.77 -11.96
CA GLY A 4 13.61 -0.07 -11.09
C GLY A 4 13.11 0.83 -9.99
N SER A 5 11.79 1.06 -9.90
CA SER A 5 11.22 1.95 -8.88
C SER A 5 11.63 1.47 -7.50
N THR A 6 11.90 2.40 -6.59
CA THR A 6 12.24 2.10 -5.19
C THR A 6 11.16 1.23 -4.54
N VAL A 7 9.90 1.42 -4.92
CA VAL A 7 8.74 0.60 -4.53
C VAL A 7 8.86 -0.89 -4.91
N SER A 8 9.48 -1.20 -6.06
CA SER A 8 9.65 -2.59 -6.54
C SER A 8 10.74 -3.37 -5.81
N ARG A 9 11.62 -2.68 -5.07
CA ARG A 9 12.75 -3.28 -4.34
C ARG A 9 12.42 -3.64 -2.91
N ILE A 10 11.30 -3.15 -2.39
CA ILE A 10 10.88 -3.34 -1.00
C ILE A 10 9.91 -4.53 -0.91
N ALA A 11 10.06 -5.32 0.16
CA ALA A 11 9.16 -6.41 0.46
C ALA A 11 7.70 -5.93 0.55
N ASP A 12 6.82 -6.59 -0.21
CA ASP A 12 5.40 -6.24 -0.35
C ASP A 12 4.72 -5.95 0.99
N ARG A 13 4.94 -6.82 1.98
CA ARG A 13 4.31 -6.70 3.31
C ARG A 13 4.70 -5.43 4.04
N VAL A 14 5.99 -5.09 4.04
CA VAL A 14 6.51 -3.91 4.75
C VAL A 14 5.99 -2.64 4.09
N TYR A 15 6.07 -2.59 2.76
CA TYR A 15 5.61 -1.43 2.00
C TYR A 15 4.09 -1.20 2.15
N ILE A 16 3.29 -2.26 2.05
CA ILE A 16 1.83 -2.16 2.21
C ILE A 16 1.46 -1.66 3.60
N LEU A 17 2.16 -2.12 4.64
CA LEU A 17 1.90 -1.66 6.02
C LEU A 17 2.17 -0.16 6.18
N GLU A 18 3.34 0.33 5.77
CA GLU A 18 3.68 1.75 5.90
C GLU A 18 2.78 2.64 5.02
N LEU A 19 2.52 2.24 3.79
CA LEU A 19 1.59 2.96 2.93
C LEU A 19 0.16 2.96 3.51
N SER A 20 -0.28 1.85 4.12
CA SER A 20 -1.61 1.79 4.77
C SER A 20 -1.73 2.74 5.95
N LYS A 21 -0.67 2.89 6.76
CA LYS A 21 -0.61 3.87 7.85
C LYS A 21 -0.72 5.28 7.30
N PHE A 22 0.09 5.61 6.28
CA PHE A 22 0.04 6.91 5.63
C PHE A 22 -1.37 7.25 5.11
N LEU A 23 -2.02 6.30 4.42
CA LEU A 23 -3.38 6.48 3.90
C LEU A 23 -4.42 6.67 5.01
N SER A 24 -4.24 5.98 6.14
CA SER A 24 -5.07 6.11 7.34
C SER A 24 -4.91 7.48 8.01
N ASP A 25 -3.67 7.92 8.20
CA ASP A 25 -3.35 9.11 8.99
C ASP A 25 -3.71 10.41 8.26
N ASN A 26 -3.60 10.39 6.92
CA ASN A 26 -4.01 11.50 6.06
C ASN A 26 -5.52 11.48 5.72
N GLY A 27 -6.28 10.50 6.23
CA GLY A 27 -7.72 10.40 5.98
C GLY A 27 -8.10 10.20 4.51
N ILE A 28 -7.19 9.67 3.68
CA ILE A 28 -7.39 9.46 2.25
C ILE A 28 -8.42 8.35 2.01
N ILE A 29 -8.32 7.29 2.83
CA ILE A 29 -9.25 6.17 2.82
C ILE A 29 -10.22 6.30 3.99
N THR A 30 -11.51 6.34 3.67
CA THR A 30 -12.60 6.40 4.65
C THR A 30 -13.50 5.19 4.47
N MET A 31 -13.66 4.39 5.52
CA MET A 31 -14.62 3.29 5.49
C MET A 31 -15.98 3.74 6.02
N PRO A 32 -17.08 3.10 5.58
CA PRO A 32 -18.40 3.33 6.16
C PRO A 32 -18.40 3.07 7.68
N PRO A 33 -19.19 3.81 8.47
CA PRO A 33 -19.17 3.73 9.94
C PRO A 33 -19.52 2.33 10.46
N GLN A 34 -20.36 1.59 9.74
CA GLN A 34 -20.70 0.19 10.04
C GLN A 34 -19.51 -0.79 9.97
N TYR A 35 -18.37 -0.37 9.39
CA TYR A 35 -17.16 -1.17 9.24
C TYR A 35 -15.95 -0.56 9.96
N ALA A 36 -16.16 0.28 10.98
CA ALA A 36 -15.09 0.96 11.71
C ALA A 36 -14.00 -0.01 12.23
N ASN A 37 -14.40 -1.20 12.70
CA ASN A 37 -13.49 -2.24 13.19
C ASN A 37 -12.56 -2.81 12.10
N ASN A 38 -12.89 -2.60 10.82
CA ASN A 38 -12.13 -3.09 9.67
C ASN A 38 -11.24 -2.00 9.05
N LYS A 39 -10.96 -0.89 9.76
CA LYS A 39 -10.14 0.23 9.24
C LYS A 39 -8.87 -0.25 8.55
N GLN A 40 -8.09 -1.06 9.27
CA GLN A 40 -6.79 -1.54 8.81
C GLN A 40 -6.91 -2.33 7.50
N MET A 41 -7.91 -3.22 7.40
CA MET A 41 -8.17 -3.99 6.18
C MET A 41 -8.44 -3.08 4.98
N TRP A 42 -9.21 -2.00 5.14
CA TRP A 42 -9.50 -1.07 4.05
C TRP A 42 -8.25 -0.31 3.60
N CYS A 43 -7.45 0.16 4.56
CA CYS A 43 -6.19 0.85 4.26
C CYS A 43 -5.17 -0.08 3.59
N GLU A 44 -5.06 -1.34 4.02
CA GLU A 44 -4.19 -2.34 3.40
C GLU A 44 -4.65 -2.71 1.98
N LEU A 45 -5.96 -2.86 1.75
CA LEU A 45 -6.50 -3.09 0.41
C LEU A 45 -6.21 -1.93 -0.53
N ALA A 46 -6.36 -0.68 -0.04
CA ALA A 46 -6.04 0.51 -0.82
C ALA A 46 -4.54 0.59 -1.13
N ALA A 47 -3.67 0.34 -0.15
CA ALA A 47 -2.22 0.35 -0.33
C ALA A 47 -1.76 -0.74 -1.32
N GLY A 48 -2.29 -1.95 -1.19
CA GLY A 48 -2.00 -3.05 -2.12
C GLY A 48 -2.45 -2.74 -3.54
N LEU A 49 -3.64 -2.16 -3.69
CA LEU A 49 -4.18 -1.74 -4.99
C LEU A 49 -3.32 -0.62 -5.63
N LEU A 50 -2.94 0.39 -4.85
CA LEU A 50 -2.12 1.49 -5.33
C LEU A 50 -0.73 1.00 -5.78
N ARG A 51 -0.10 0.11 -5.00
CA ARG A 51 1.16 -0.54 -5.37
C ARG A 51 1.04 -1.36 -6.65
N GLN A 52 -0.05 -2.11 -6.81
CA GLN A 52 -0.30 -2.88 -8.03
C GLN A 52 -0.37 -1.98 -9.27
N TYR A 53 -1.09 -0.86 -9.21
CA TYR A 53 -1.15 0.09 -10.32
C TYR A 53 0.17 0.80 -10.58
N TYR A 54 0.96 1.05 -9.52
CA TYR A 54 2.29 1.62 -9.68
C TYR A 54 3.21 0.69 -10.49
N ILE A 55 3.22 -0.60 -10.17
CA ILE A 55 4.10 -1.59 -10.81
C ILE A 55 3.54 -2.03 -12.17
N HIS A 56 2.21 -2.14 -12.28
CA HIS A 56 1.52 -2.67 -13.45
C HIS A 56 0.37 -1.73 -13.87
N PRO A 57 0.68 -0.65 -14.62
CA PRO A 57 -0.31 0.33 -15.04
C PRO A 57 -1.44 -0.25 -15.92
N SER A 58 -1.24 -1.41 -16.55
CA SER A 58 -2.23 -2.06 -17.42
C SER A 58 -3.28 -2.93 -16.69
N ILE A 59 -3.28 -2.93 -15.35
CA ILE A 59 -4.29 -3.67 -14.58
C ILE A 59 -5.69 -3.07 -14.81
N GLN A 60 -6.71 -3.93 -14.86
CA GLN A 60 -8.09 -3.51 -15.04
C GLN A 60 -8.69 -2.98 -13.74
N ARG A 61 -9.57 -1.98 -13.87
CA ARG A 61 -10.39 -1.46 -12.76
C ARG A 61 -11.07 -2.63 -12.03
N PRO A 62 -11.05 -2.67 -10.68
CA PRO A 62 -11.78 -3.69 -9.94
C PRO A 62 -13.28 -3.54 -10.22
N THR A 63 -13.99 -4.67 -10.35
CA THR A 63 -15.42 -4.68 -10.59
C THR A 63 -16.15 -5.43 -9.48
N TYR A 64 -17.32 -4.90 -9.10
CA TYR A 64 -18.20 -5.52 -8.12
C TYR A 64 -19.59 -5.72 -8.72
N VAL A 65 -20.02 -6.98 -8.77
CA VAL A 65 -21.36 -7.36 -9.21
C VAL A 65 -22.07 -7.99 -8.02
N LYS A 66 -23.22 -7.44 -7.65
CA LYS A 66 -24.08 -8.02 -6.61
C LYS A 66 -24.55 -9.38 -7.08
N ARG A 67 -24.32 -10.42 -6.27
CA ARG A 67 -24.77 -11.79 -6.53
C ARG A 67 -25.31 -12.42 -5.25
N LYS A 68 -26.20 -13.41 -5.40
CA LYS A 68 -26.65 -14.22 -4.28
C LYS A 68 -25.48 -15.05 -3.75
N VAL A 69 -25.37 -15.11 -2.43
CA VAL A 69 -24.26 -15.75 -1.71
C VAL A 69 -24.81 -16.91 -0.92
N ARG A 70 -24.17 -18.08 -0.99
CA ARG A 70 -24.63 -19.31 -0.32
C ARG A 70 -23.73 -19.71 0.84
N THR A 71 -22.47 -19.28 0.84
CA THR A 71 -21.50 -19.65 1.88
C THR A 71 -20.84 -18.42 2.53
N GLN A 72 -20.31 -18.61 3.74
CA GLN A 72 -19.55 -17.58 4.46
C GLN A 72 -18.26 -17.18 3.71
N ALA A 73 -17.59 -18.14 3.08
CA ALA A 73 -16.39 -17.87 2.28
C ALA A 73 -16.71 -16.98 1.07
N GLU A 74 -17.82 -17.24 0.38
CA GLU A 74 -18.30 -16.39 -0.70
C GLU A 74 -18.68 -14.99 -0.21
N LEU A 75 -19.26 -14.87 0.99
CA LEU A 75 -19.62 -13.58 1.59
C LEU A 75 -18.37 -12.74 1.88
N LYS A 76 -17.34 -13.36 2.48
CA LYS A 76 -16.04 -12.71 2.73
C LYS A 76 -15.40 -12.25 1.42
N ASN A 77 -15.38 -13.09 0.40
CA ASN A 77 -14.84 -12.71 -0.92
C ASN A 77 -15.62 -11.58 -1.57
N LEU A 78 -16.94 -11.58 -1.42
CA LEU A 78 -17.80 -10.53 -1.95
C LEU A 78 -17.58 -9.19 -1.22
N PHE A 79 -17.37 -9.24 0.10
CA PHE A 79 -17.01 -8.08 0.91
C PHE A 79 -15.65 -7.50 0.50
N ILE A 80 -14.62 -8.33 0.32
CA ILE A 80 -13.31 -7.88 -0.16
C ILE A 80 -13.45 -7.16 -1.50
N LYS A 81 -14.15 -7.76 -2.48
CA LYS A 81 -14.37 -7.13 -3.79
C LYS A 81 -15.09 -5.79 -3.68
N TYR A 82 -16.11 -5.71 -2.83
CA TYR A 82 -16.82 -4.45 -2.57
C TYR A 82 -15.89 -3.39 -1.98
N SER A 83 -15.13 -3.73 -0.94
CA SER A 83 -14.16 -2.84 -0.30
C SER A 83 -13.08 -2.38 -1.27
N THR A 84 -12.55 -3.27 -2.10
CA THR A 84 -11.54 -2.94 -3.13
C THR A 84 -12.07 -1.92 -4.13
N VAL A 85 -13.31 -2.08 -4.63
CA VAL A 85 -13.93 -1.10 -5.53
C VAL A 85 -14.10 0.25 -4.83
N LYS A 86 -14.52 0.26 -3.56
CA LYS A 86 -14.63 1.51 -2.80
C LYS A 86 -13.31 2.21 -2.54
N CYS A 87 -12.24 1.44 -2.26
CA CYS A 87 -10.90 1.98 -2.12
C CYS A 87 -10.41 2.56 -3.45
N PHE A 88 -10.67 1.87 -4.58
CA PHE A 88 -10.37 2.38 -5.91
C PHE A 88 -11.03 3.74 -6.15
N ASP A 89 -12.35 3.83 -5.94
CA ASP A 89 -13.10 5.07 -6.15
C ASP A 89 -12.55 6.21 -5.29
N GLN A 90 -12.12 5.95 -4.05
CA GLN A 90 -11.54 6.97 -3.17
C GLN A 90 -10.15 7.41 -3.61
N LEU A 91 -9.30 6.49 -4.08
CA LEU A 91 -7.99 6.83 -4.63
C LEU A 91 -8.13 7.65 -5.92
N GLU A 92 -9.11 7.32 -6.77
CA GLU A 92 -9.44 8.07 -7.98
C GLU A 92 -9.91 9.49 -7.62
N ASN A 93 -10.88 9.62 -6.72
CA ASN A 93 -11.39 10.92 -6.26
C ASN A 93 -10.34 11.74 -5.49
N GLY A 94 -9.43 11.08 -4.78
CA GLY A 94 -8.33 11.69 -4.06
C GLY A 94 -7.16 12.13 -4.95
N GLY A 95 -7.22 11.86 -6.25
CA GLY A 95 -6.16 12.21 -7.21
C GLY A 95 -4.88 11.39 -7.04
N TRP A 96 -4.98 10.19 -6.48
CA TRP A 96 -3.87 9.24 -6.37
C TRP A 96 -3.70 8.38 -7.61
N ILE A 97 -4.82 8.09 -8.27
CA ILE A 97 -4.87 7.39 -9.55
C ILE A 97 -5.75 8.17 -10.52
N GLU A 98 -5.46 8.02 -11.80
CA GLU A 98 -6.24 8.61 -12.89
C GLU A 98 -6.45 7.58 -14.00
N GLN A 99 -7.55 7.71 -14.72
CA GLN A 99 -7.81 6.92 -15.92
C GLN A 99 -7.47 7.74 -17.15
N ASP A 100 -6.51 7.25 -17.96
CA ASP A 100 -6.21 7.87 -19.24
C ASP A 100 -7.42 7.75 -20.18
N GLN A 101 -7.87 8.88 -20.71
CA GLN A 101 -9.09 8.96 -21.51
C GLN A 101 -8.98 8.21 -22.84
N ARG A 102 -7.76 8.08 -23.38
CA ARG A 102 -7.53 7.45 -24.69
C ARG A 102 -7.39 5.95 -24.58
N SER A 103 -6.53 5.49 -23.68
CA SER A 103 -6.20 4.07 -23.53
C SER A 103 -7.06 3.35 -22.50
N ARG A 104 -7.82 4.09 -21.67
CA ARG A 104 -8.55 3.59 -20.50
C ARG A 104 -7.67 2.89 -19.46
N ILE A 105 -6.35 3.06 -19.58
CA ILE A 105 -5.34 2.54 -18.66
C ILE A 105 -5.41 3.34 -17.36
N ILE A 106 -5.17 2.67 -16.24
CA ILE A 106 -5.18 3.29 -14.92
C ILE A 106 -3.75 3.57 -14.51
N LEU A 107 -3.46 4.83 -14.26
CA LEU A 107 -2.13 5.29 -13.92
C LEU A 107 -2.14 5.87 -12.51
N VAL A 108 -1.06 5.66 -11.77
CA VAL A 108 -0.80 6.43 -10.56
C VAL A 108 -0.39 7.84 -11.00
N THR A 109 -1.01 8.86 -10.41
CA THR A 109 -0.71 10.26 -10.71
C THR A 109 0.72 10.60 -10.30
N GLU A 110 1.29 11.69 -10.83
CA GLU A 110 2.63 12.14 -10.46
C GLU A 110 2.75 12.40 -8.95
N LYS A 111 1.75 13.09 -8.37
CA LYS A 111 1.63 13.26 -6.92
C LYS A 111 1.61 11.92 -6.17
N GLY A 112 0.84 10.95 -6.65
CA GLY A 112 0.77 9.63 -6.04
C GLY A 112 2.12 8.92 -6.08
N LYS A 113 2.83 8.99 -7.21
CA LYS A 113 4.17 8.40 -7.38
C LYS A 113 5.19 9.03 -6.44
N GLU A 114 5.24 10.36 -6.37
CA GLU A 114 6.17 11.08 -5.49
C GLU A 114 6.00 10.67 -4.01
N GLN A 115 4.76 10.56 -3.54
CA GLN A 115 4.50 10.10 -2.17
C GLN A 115 4.88 8.64 -1.97
N MET A 116 4.57 7.79 -2.94
CA MET A 116 4.92 6.37 -2.91
C MET A 116 6.44 6.13 -2.89
N ASP A 117 7.18 6.90 -3.68
CA ASP A 117 8.64 6.84 -3.74
C ASP A 117 9.25 7.39 -2.45
N ARG A 118 8.71 8.47 -1.89
CA ARG A 118 9.14 9.00 -0.58
C ARG A 118 8.99 7.96 0.53
N ILE A 119 7.84 7.28 0.60
CA ILE A 119 7.61 6.20 1.58
C ILE A 119 8.60 5.06 1.36
N ALA A 120 8.91 4.73 0.10
CA ALA A 120 9.90 3.71 -0.22
C ALA A 120 11.30 4.09 0.32
N ASP A 121 11.70 5.34 0.08
CA ASP A 121 13.00 5.84 0.54
C ASP A 121 13.09 5.90 2.07
N GLU A 122 12.00 6.27 2.76
CA GLU A 122 11.92 6.24 4.23
C GLU A 122 12.09 4.84 4.79
N ILE A 123 11.48 3.83 4.17
CA ILE A 123 11.63 2.42 4.58
C ILE A 123 13.09 1.97 4.42
N ILE A 124 13.71 2.28 3.28
CA ILE A 124 15.11 1.90 3.02
C ILE A 124 16.05 2.62 4.00
N ALA A 125 15.83 3.90 4.26
CA ALA A 125 16.63 4.67 5.20
C ALA A 125 16.52 4.13 6.64
N ASN A 126 15.32 3.71 7.07
CA ASN A 126 15.13 3.13 8.39
C ASN A 126 15.77 1.75 8.52
N SER A 127 15.67 0.90 7.49
CA SER A 127 16.36 -0.39 7.45
C SER A 127 17.88 -0.24 7.60
N ASN A 128 18.48 0.71 6.88
CA ASN A 128 19.92 0.95 6.96
C ASN A 128 20.35 1.51 8.34
N LYS A 129 19.51 2.33 8.99
CA LYS A 129 19.78 2.84 10.34
C LYS A 129 19.73 1.73 11.39
N GLU A 130 18.76 0.82 11.29
CA GLU A 130 18.66 -0.34 12.19
C GLU A 130 19.88 -1.26 12.05
N GLU A 131 20.37 -1.48 10.83
CA GLU A 131 21.59 -2.25 10.57
C GLU A 131 22.86 -1.57 11.14
N GLN A 132 22.96 -0.23 11.03
CA GLN A 132 24.09 0.53 11.61
C GLN A 132 24.08 0.49 13.14
N LEU A 133 22.92 0.69 13.76
CA LEU A 133 22.77 0.61 15.21
C LEU A 133 23.07 -0.80 15.75
N ALA A 134 22.66 -1.85 15.02
CA ALA A 134 22.96 -3.23 15.39
C ALA A 134 24.47 -3.52 15.31
N ALA A 135 25.15 -3.05 14.25
CA ALA A 135 26.60 -3.22 14.11
C ALA A 135 27.41 -2.47 15.18
N GLU A 136 27.01 -1.24 15.52
CA GLU A 136 27.62 -0.46 16.62
C GLU A 136 27.41 -1.15 17.98
N SER A 137 26.23 -1.73 18.20
CA SER A 137 25.91 -2.47 19.44
C SER A 137 26.72 -3.77 19.58
N GLU A 138 26.98 -4.46 18.47
CA GLU A 138 27.77 -5.70 18.45
C GLU A 138 29.27 -5.42 18.63
N GLU A 139 29.81 -4.35 18.04
CA GLU A 139 31.19 -3.93 18.27
C GLU A 139 31.43 -3.48 19.73
N GLU A 140 30.46 -2.77 20.34
CA GLU A 140 30.56 -2.35 21.74
C GLU A 140 30.46 -3.54 22.73
N ALA A 141 29.66 -4.57 22.38
CA ALA A 141 29.58 -5.82 23.14
C ALA A 141 30.84 -6.71 23.00
N LEU A 142 31.54 -6.65 21.86
CA LEU A 142 32.82 -7.33 21.63
C LEU A 142 34.02 -6.58 22.23
N ALA A 143 33.91 -5.26 22.41
CA ALA A 143 34.96 -4.42 23.00
C ALA A 143 35.01 -4.46 24.54
N ASN A 144 33.94 -4.90 25.20
CA ASN A 144 33.91 -5.20 26.64
C ASN A 144 33.60 -6.69 26.87
N PRO A 145 34.56 -7.61 26.68
CA PRO A 145 34.39 -8.95 27.24
C PRO A 145 34.38 -8.77 28.77
N GLU A 146 33.28 -9.14 29.41
CA GLU A 146 33.17 -9.16 30.88
C GLU A 146 34.40 -9.84 31.50
N ASP A 147 35.10 -9.11 32.38
CA ASP A 147 36.11 -9.62 33.34
C ASP A 147 35.47 -10.57 34.36
#